data_AF-A0A452ZM14-F1
#
_entry.id   AF-A0A452ZM14-F1
#
_cell.length_a   1.000
_cell.length_b   1.000
_cell.length_c   1.000
_cell.angle_alpha   90.00
_cell.angle_beta   90.00
_cell.angle_gamma   90.00
#
_symmetry.space_group_name_H-M   'P 1'
#
loop_
_entity.id
_entity.type
_entity.pdbx_description
1 polymer ?
#
loop_
_entity_poly.entity_id
_entity_poly.type
_entity_poly.pdbx_seq_one_letter_code
_entity_poly.pdbx_strand_id
1 'polypeptide(L)' 'GVFYCGAPVLAQELSNLCHEFNGKCTTKFEFHKEHF' A
#
# COMPACT_ATOMS: atom_id res chain seq x y z
N GLY A 1 -6.89 -4.23 -4.14
CA GLY A 1 -6.39 -2.85 -3.95
C GLY A 1 -6.38 -2.53 -2.47
N VAL A 2 -5.44 -1.69 -2.05
CA VAL A 2 -5.29 -1.15 -0.69
C VAL A 2 -5.46 0.36 -0.78
N PHE A 3 -6.41 0.91 -0.02
CA PHE A 3 -6.79 2.33 -0.07
C PHE A 3 -6.55 2.96 1.30
N TYR A 4 -5.99 4.17 1.30
CA TYR A 4 -5.70 4.90 2.53
C TYR A 4 -5.84 6.41 2.33
N CYS A 5 -6.59 7.04 3.23
CA CYS A 5 -6.73 8.48 3.34
C CYS A 5 -6.39 8.90 4.78
N GLY A 6 -5.26 9.58 4.97
CA GLY A 6 -4.76 9.96 6.28
C GLY A 6 -3.30 10.43 6.28
N ALA A 7 -2.63 10.31 7.43
CA ALA A 7 -1.28 10.81 7.63
C ALA A 7 -0.26 10.19 6.65
N PRO A 8 0.65 11.01 6.07
CA PRO A 8 1.55 10.57 5.00
C PRO A 8 2.52 9.47 5.42
N VAL A 9 2.89 9.41 6.71
CA VAL A 9 3.76 8.37 7.26
C VAL A 9 3.15 6.97 7.08
N LEU A 10 1.85 6.81 7.35
CA LEU A 10 1.20 5.51 7.25
C LEU A 10 0.97 5.12 5.78
N ALA A 11 0.76 6.10 4.89
CA ALA A 11 0.72 5.84 3.45
C ALA A 11 2.02 5.24 2.91
N GLN A 12 3.17 5.72 3.40
CA GLN A 12 4.49 5.18 3.02
C GLN A 12 4.67 3.75 3.52
N GLU A 13 4.34 3.48 4.78
CA GLU A 13 4.42 2.13 5.36
C GLU A 13 3.54 1.13 4.62
N LEU A 14 2.29 1.51 4.30
CA LEU A 14 1.37 0.66 3.54
C LEU A 14 1.88 0.37 2.11
N SER A 15 2.49 1.35 1.46
CA SER A 15 3.12 1.14 0.14
C SER A 15 4.29 0.15 0.23
N ASN A 16 5.12 0.24 1.27
CA ASN A 16 6.25 -0.67 1.47
C ASN A 16 5.78 -2.11 1.72
N LEU A 17 4.74 -2.28 2.56
CA LEU A 17 4.13 -3.59 2.80
C LEU A 17 3.56 -4.19 1.52
N CYS A 18 2.85 -3.42 0.69
CA CYS A 18 2.34 -3.91 -0.58
C CYS A 18 3.47 -4.42 -1.50
N HIS A 19 4.60 -3.72 -1.54
CA HIS A 19 5.78 -4.15 -2.30
C HIS A 19 6.35 -5.47 -1.75
N GLU A 20 6.48 -5.59 -0.44
CA GLU A 20 7.01 -6.79 0.22
C GLU A 20 6.14 -8.02 -0.03
N PHE A 21 4.82 -7.91 0.16
CA PHE A 21 3.90 -9.04 -0.01
C PHE A 21 3.77 -9.49 -1.46
N ASN A 22 3.91 -8.58 -2.42
CA ASN A 22 3.95 -8.93 -3.85
C ASN A 22 5.17 -9.79 -4.21
N GLY A 23 6.26 -9.72 -3.44
CA GLY A 23 7.43 -10.60 -3.62
C GLY A 23 7.28 -11.95 -2.94
N LYS A 24 6.32 -12.12 -2.01
CA LYS A 24 6.17 -13.31 -1.15
C LYS A 24 4.98 -14.19 -1.53
N CYS A 25 3.98 -13.64 -2.22
CA CYS A 25 2.74 -14.34 -2.50
C CYS A 25 2.29 -14.11 -3.95
N THR A 26 1.41 -14.99 -4.46
CA THR A 26 0.82 -14.84 -5.80
C THR A 26 -0.32 -13.80 -5.83
N THR A 27 -0.84 -13.40 -4.67
CA THR A 27 -1.84 -12.34 -4.54
C THR A 27 -1.20 -10.98 -4.75
N LYS A 28 -1.77 -10.19 -5.67
CA LYS A 28 -1.29 -8.84 -5.99
C LYS A 28 -1.94 -7.79 -5.07
N PHE A 29 -1.11 -6.97 -4.44
CA PHE A 29 -1.47 -5.81 -3.65
C PHE A 29 -1.07 -4.54 -4.41
N GLU A 30 -2.05 -3.69 -4.69
CA GLU A 30 -1.85 -2.38 -5.33
C GLU A 30 -2.30 -1.29 -4.36
N PHE A 31 -1.37 -0.45 -3.94
CA PHE A 31 -1.62 0.66 -3.04
C PHE A 31 -2.08 1.90 -3.83
N HIS A 32 -3.22 2.46 -3.43
CA HIS A 32 -3.78 3.67 -4.00
C HIS A 32 -3.76 4.75 -2.92
N LYS A 33 -2.93 5.78 -3.12
CA LYS A 33 -2.97 7.00 -2.33
C LYS A 33 -4.11 7.86 -2.86
N GLU A 34 -5.19 7.99 -2.10
CA GLU A 34 -6.23 8.97 -2.44
C GLU A 34 -5.69 10.38 -2.19
N HIS A 35 -5.78 11.26 -3.19
CA HIS A 35 -5.58 12.68 -3.01
C HIS A 35 -6.84 13.23 -2.33
N PHE A 36 -6.70 13.66 -1.07
CA PHE A 36 -7.56 14.67 -0.46
C PHE A 36 -6.76 15.96 -0.32
#